data_AF-I4DCV0-F1
#
_entry.id   AF-I4DCV0-F1
#
_cell.length_a   1.000
_cell.length_b   1.000
_cell.length_c   1.000
_cell.angle_alpha   90.00
_cell.angle_beta   90.00
_cell.angle_gamma   90.00
#
_symmetry.space_group_name_H-M   'P 1'
#
loop_
_entity.id
_entity.type
_entity.pdbx_description
1 polymer ?
#
loop_
_entity_poly.entity_id
_entity_poly.type
_entity_poly.pdbx_seq_one_letter_code
_entity_poly.pdbx_strand_id
1 'polypeptide(L)' 'MTDEQIEHCIAQVDGSFAMEGMSLTEEDKKVLRRFAKGEITMEQVIASAREIYGHSNEK' A
#
# COMPACT_ATOMS: atom_id res chain seq x y z
N MET A 1 12.87 -0.87 10.93
CA MET A 1 13.41 -0.65 9.57
C MET A 1 13.80 0.82 9.45
N THR A 2 14.82 1.14 8.66
CA THR A 2 15.10 2.54 8.28
C THR A 2 14.13 2.98 7.18
N ASP A 3 13.98 4.29 6.98
CA ASP A 3 13.13 4.81 5.90
C ASP A 3 13.58 4.29 4.51
N GLU A 4 14.88 4.18 4.26
CA GLU A 4 15.42 3.60 3.03
C GLU A 4 15.01 2.14 2.83
N GLN A 5 15.02 1.34 3.91
CA GLN A 5 14.57 -0.06 3.84
C GLN A 5 13.07 -0.15 3.55
N ILE A 6 12.27 0.77 4.10
CA ILE A 6 10.83 0.83 3.86
C ILE A 6 10.56 1.17 2.40
N GLU A 7 11.19 2.21 1.86
CA GLU A 7 11.02 2.59 0.45
C GLU A 7 11.50 1.49 -0.50
N HIS A 8 12.59 0.80 -0.17
CA HIS A 8 13.06 -0.34 -0.96
C HIS A 8 12.03 -1.47 -0.98
N CYS A 9 11.45 -1.84 0.17
CA CYS A 9 10.39 -2.84 0.22
C CYS A 9 9.15 -2.41 -0.57
N ILE A 10 8.72 -1.16 -0.46
CA ILE A 10 7.58 -0.64 -1.21
C ILE A 10 7.85 -0.68 -2.71
N ALA A 11 9.05 -0.30 -3.15
CA ALA A 11 9.44 -0.36 -4.56
C ALA A 11 9.46 -1.80 -5.11
N GLN A 12 9.84 -2.79 -4.30
CA GLN A 12 9.77 -4.21 -4.69
C GLN A 12 8.33 -4.70 -4.86
N VAL A 13 7.43 -4.29 -3.95
CA VAL A 13 6.00 -4.60 -4.06
C VAL A 13 5.40 -3.91 -5.30
N ASP A 14 5.66 -2.62 -5.50
CA ASP A 14 5.21 -1.86 -6.67
C ASP A 14 5.70 -2.49 -7.97
N GLY A 15 6.99 -2.87 -8.02
CA GLY A 15 7.57 -3.58 -9.15
C GLY A 15 6.90 -4.93 -9.44
N SER A 16 6.48 -5.66 -8.40
CA SER A 16 5.77 -6.92 -8.58
C SER A 16 4.40 -6.71 -9.20
N PHE A 17 3.68 -5.68 -8.78
CA PHE A 17 2.36 -5.31 -9.32
C PHE A 17 2.49 -4.76 -10.75
N ALA A 18 3.56 -4.01 -11.03
CA ALA A 18 3.84 -3.47 -12.35
C ALA A 18 4.02 -4.55 -13.43
N MET A 19 4.55 -5.72 -13.06
CA MET A 19 4.61 -6.87 -13.97
C MET A 19 3.23 -7.37 -14.42
N GLU A 20 2.20 -7.13 -13.60
CA GLU A 20 0.81 -7.48 -13.91
C GLU A 20 0.03 -6.29 -14.50
N GLY A 21 0.70 -5.19 -14.84
CA GLY A 21 0.07 -3.98 -15.37
C GLY A 21 -0.66 -3.15 -14.32
N MET A 22 -0.39 -3.38 -13.03
CA MET A 22 -0.93 -2.62 -11.90
C MET A 22 0.18 -1.77 -11.28
N SER A 23 -0.15 -0.70 -10.56
CA SER A 23 0.86 0.02 -9.78
C SER A 23 0.24 0.51 -8.49
N LEU A 24 1.05 0.57 -7.45
CA LEU A 24 0.64 1.17 -6.19
C LEU A 24 0.45 2.67 -6.40
N THR A 25 -0.71 3.16 -5.97
CA THR A 25 -0.96 4.59 -5.89
C THR A 25 -0.11 5.21 -4.78
N GLU A 26 0.04 6.54 -4.78
CA GLU A 26 0.71 7.23 -3.68
C GLU A 26 -0.02 7.07 -2.33
N GLU A 27 -1.35 6.86 -2.35
CA GLU A 27 -2.12 6.56 -1.15
C GLU A 27 -1.79 5.18 -0.60
N ASP A 28 -1.66 4.16 -1.45
CA ASP A 28 -1.21 2.83 -1.02
C ASP A 28 0.18 2.89 -0.39
N LYS A 29 1.11 3.56 -1.06
CA LYS A 29 2.49 3.72 -0.58
C LYS A 29 2.51 4.43 0.78
N LYS A 30 1.67 5.45 0.97
CA LYS A 30 1.51 6.15 2.26
C LYS A 30 1.00 5.20 3.35
N VAL A 31 0.01 4.37 3.07
CA VAL A 31 -0.52 3.39 4.03
C VAL A 31 0.56 2.35 4.39
N LEU A 32 1.27 1.82 3.39
CA LEU A 32 2.35 0.86 3.59
C LEU A 32 3.51 1.42 4.42
N ARG A 33 3.87 2.70 4.24
CA ARG A 33 4.87 3.38 5.08
C ARG A 33 4.44 3.40 6.55
N ARG A 34 3.19 3.80 6.82
CA ARG A 34 2.64 3.85 8.20
C ARG A 34 2.62 2.47 8.84
N PHE A 35 2.24 1.44 8.08
CA PHE A 35 2.25 0.06 8.55
C PHE A 35 3.67 -0.42 8.86
N ALA A 36 4.64 -0.17 7.98
CA ALA A 36 6.04 -0.56 8.18
C ALA A 36 6.70 0.14 9.38
N LYS A 37 6.21 1.34 9.74
CA LYS A 37 6.61 2.08 10.96
C LYS A 37 5.88 1.61 12.23
N GLY A 38 4.89 0.72 12.11
CA GLY A 38 4.08 0.25 13.24
C GLY A 38 3.05 1.26 13.72
N GLU A 39 2.76 2.31 12.94
CA GLU A 39 1.81 3.38 13.29
C GLU A 39 0.35 2.93 13.12
N ILE A 40 0.12 1.90 12.30
CA ILE A 40 -1.19 1.31 12.04
C ILE A 40 -1.10 -0.21 12.02
N THR A 41 -2.22 -0.87 12.29
CA THR A 41 -2.34 -2.34 12.24
C THR A 41 -2.67 -2.84 10.82
N MET A 42 -2.53 -4.14 10.60
CA MET A 42 -2.96 -4.78 9.35
C MET A 42 -4.47 -4.58 9.08
N GLU A 43 -5.31 -4.59 10.12
CA GLU A 43 -6.75 -4.33 9.97
C GLU A 43 -7.02 -2.92 9.45
N GLN A 44 -6.24 -1.93 9.89
CA GLN A 44 -6.34 -0.55 9.40
C GLN A 44 -5.84 -0.43 7.94
N VAL A 45 -4.82 -1.19 7.55
CA VAL A 45 -4.38 -1.27 6.13
C VAL A 45 -5.52 -1.79 5.26
N ILE A 46 -6.19 -2.88 5.68
CA ILE A 46 -7.32 -3.47 4.96
C ILE A 46 -8.50 -2.49 4.89
N ALA A 47 -8.78 -1.76 5.97
CA ALA A 47 -9.82 -0.74 6.00
C ALA A 47 -9.52 0.39 5.00
N SER A 48 -8.29 0.92 4.98
CA SER A 48 -7.87 1.94 4.02
C SER A 48 -7.99 1.44 2.58
N ALA A 49 -7.59 0.20 2.29
CA ALA A 49 -7.76 -0.38 0.95
C ALA A 49 -9.24 -0.48 0.55
N ARG A 50 -10.14 -0.83 1.47
CA ARG A 50 -11.59 -0.84 1.23
C ARG A 50 -12.14 0.56 0.98
N GLU A 51 -11.65 1.58 1.66
CA GLU A 51 -12.09 2.96 1.42
C GLU A 51 -11.61 3.47 0.05
N ILE A 52 -10.36 3.16 -0.32
CA ILE A 52 -9.77 3.59 -1.60
C ILE A 52 -10.45 2.87 -2.78
N TYR A 53 -10.63 1.54 -2.69
CA TYR A 53 -11.04 0.69 -3.82
C TYR A 53 -12.47 0.14 -3.73
N GLY A 54 -13.08 0.15 -2.55
CA GLY A 54 -14.39 -0.46 -2.31
C GLY A 54 -15.57 0.29 -2.93
N HIS A 55 -15.37 1.53 -3.40
CA HIS A 55 -16.41 2.30 -4.10
C HIS A 55 -16.56 1.95 -5.59
N SER A 56 -15.74 1.06 -6.15
CA SER A 56 -15.80 0.69 -7.58
C SER A 56 -16.82 -0.40 -7.94
N ASN A 57 -17.60 -0.93 -6.99
CA ASN A 57 -18.52 -2.05 -7.22
C ASN A 57 -20.03 -1.71 -7.13
N GLU A 58 -20.42 -0.45 -7.29
CA GLU A 58 -21.83 -0.07 -7.47
C GLU A 58 -22.03 0.67 -8.81
N LYS A 59 -22.10 -0.07 -9.93
CA LYS A 59 -22.93 0.24 -11.10
C LYS A 59 -23.28 -1.02 -11.89
#